data_AF-A0A1B0C7U4-F1
#
_entry.id   AF-A0A1B0C7U4-F1
#
_cell.length_a   1.000
_cell.length_b   1.000
_cell.length_c   1.000
_cell.angle_alpha   90.00
_cell.angle_beta   90.00
_cell.angle_gamma   90.00
#
_symmetry.space_group_name_H-M   'P 1'
#
loop_
_entity.id
_entity.type
_entity.pdbx_description
1 polymer ?
#
loop_
_entity_poly.entity_id
_entity_poly.type
_entity_poly.pdbx_seq_one_letter_code
_entity_poly.pdbx_strand_id
1 'polypeptide(L)'
;MQTVIMVLGAGRGPLVRSALNAAENTKRRIRVYIIEKNPNAIRTLSAMVDELWSTKDVHLFSKDMREFSPPEQADILVSELLGSFGDNELSPECLDCAQRLLKTDGISIPCKSISYINPIMSSKLYNAVRQVRSESFARDKQATYLTHAESGYVVLLKSIYNIGVPQSLFEFVHPNRDPIIDNSRYKILNFPVEADCILTGIAGYFESTLYSDIKISINPSTHTHGLVSWFPMYFPFTEPLEVIKGQIIKIHFWRCVSKKKVWYEWCLTSPSTTHIHNLGGRSCHIYCT
;
A
#
# COMPACT_ATOMS: atom_id res chain seq x y z
N MET A 1 8.47 -5.13 -33.95
CA MET A 1 9.05 -5.08 -32.59
C MET A 1 8.00 -5.63 -31.63
N GLN A 2 8.37 -6.60 -30.80
CA GLN A 2 7.49 -7.21 -29.80
C GLN A 2 7.77 -6.55 -28.44
N THR A 3 6.73 -6.15 -27.71
CA THR A 3 6.86 -5.55 -26.38
C THR A 3 6.79 -6.63 -25.31
N VAL A 4 7.77 -6.68 -24.42
CA VAL A 4 7.83 -7.64 -23.31
C VAL A 4 7.17 -7.03 -22.08
N ILE A 5 6.12 -7.68 -21.60
CA ILE A 5 5.39 -7.30 -20.38
C ILE A 5 5.62 -8.37 -19.33
N MET A 6 6.15 -7.99 -18.17
CA MET A 6 6.25 -8.88 -17.00
C MET A 6 5.18 -8.50 -15.98
N VAL A 7 4.29 -9.45 -15.67
CA VAL A 7 3.29 -9.31 -14.61
C VAL A 7 3.85 -9.91 -13.32
N LEU A 8 4.13 -9.05 -12.34
CA LEU A 8 4.75 -9.40 -11.06
C LEU A 8 3.67 -9.60 -9.99
N GLY A 9 3.51 -10.83 -9.49
CA GLY A 9 2.42 -11.15 -8.56
C GLY A 9 1.08 -11.25 -9.28
N ALA A 10 1.00 -12.15 -10.27
CA ALA A 10 -0.17 -12.23 -11.14
C ALA A 10 -1.46 -12.74 -10.47
N GLY A 11 -1.35 -13.35 -9.29
CA GLY A 11 -2.47 -13.95 -8.58
C GLY A 11 -3.20 -14.95 -9.48
N ARG A 12 -4.50 -14.75 -9.68
CA ARG A 12 -5.33 -15.61 -10.57
C ARG A 12 -5.41 -15.10 -12.01
N GLY A 13 -4.49 -14.25 -12.44
CA GLY A 13 -4.35 -13.77 -13.82
C GLY A 13 -5.21 -12.60 -14.31
N PRO A 14 -5.90 -11.77 -13.48
CA PRO A 14 -6.70 -10.66 -14.02
C PRO A 14 -5.84 -9.60 -14.73
N LEU A 15 -4.63 -9.33 -14.25
CA LEU A 15 -3.71 -8.38 -14.89
C LEU A 15 -3.10 -8.94 -16.18
N VAL A 16 -2.86 -10.25 -16.24
CA VAL A 16 -2.43 -10.94 -17.46
C VAL A 16 -3.50 -10.77 -18.55
N ARG A 17 -4.76 -11.03 -18.22
CA ARG A 17 -5.89 -10.80 -19.11
C ARG A 17 -5.99 -9.34 -19.55
N SER A 18 -5.80 -8.41 -18.62
CA SER A 18 -5.84 -6.97 -18.92
C SER A 18 -4.73 -6.56 -19.90
N ALA A 19 -3.52 -7.09 -19.74
CA ALA A 19 -2.40 -6.86 -20.67
C ALA A 19 -2.69 -7.42 -22.07
N LEU A 20 -3.24 -8.64 -22.16
CA LEU A 20 -3.64 -9.25 -23.43
C LEU A 20 -4.75 -8.44 -24.13
N ASN A 21 -5.76 -8.00 -23.38
CA ASN A 21 -6.84 -7.16 -23.91
C ASN A 21 -6.30 -5.79 -24.38
N ALA A 22 -5.39 -5.18 -23.64
CA ALA A 22 -4.76 -3.92 -24.04
C ALA A 22 -3.96 -4.07 -25.34
N ALA A 23 -3.24 -5.18 -25.51
CA ALA A 23 -2.52 -5.48 -26.75
C ALA A 23 -3.44 -5.69 -27.95
N GLU A 24 -4.57 -6.38 -27.76
CA GLU A 24 -5.59 -6.56 -28.80
C GLU A 24 -6.21 -5.21 -29.21
N ASN A 25 -6.61 -4.40 -28.23
CA ASN A 25 -7.19 -3.07 -28.46
C ASN A 25 -6.22 -2.12 -29.17
N THR A 26 -4.93 -2.19 -28.85
CA THR A 26 -3.89 -1.33 -29.45
C THR A 26 -3.24 -1.94 -30.70
N LYS A 27 -3.63 -3.17 -31.07
CA LYS A 27 -3.04 -3.94 -32.19
C LYS A 27 -1.52 -4.09 -32.08
N ARG A 28 -1.00 -4.18 -30.86
CA ARG A 28 0.43 -4.36 -30.58
C ARG A 28 0.73 -5.83 -30.31
N ARG A 29 1.86 -6.31 -30.83
CA ARG A 29 2.37 -7.65 -30.48
C ARG A 29 3.09 -7.56 -29.14
N ILE A 30 2.66 -8.39 -28.20
CA ILE A 30 3.28 -8.48 -26.88
C ILE A 30 3.76 -9.90 -26.60
N ARG A 31 4.70 -10.02 -25.66
CA ARG A 31 5.05 -11.25 -24.96
C ARG A 31 4.76 -11.02 -23.48
N VAL A 32 4.05 -11.94 -22.85
CA VAL A 32 3.72 -11.82 -21.42
C VAL A 32 4.49 -12.87 -20.63
N TYR A 33 5.24 -12.41 -19.64
CA TYR A 33 5.84 -13.25 -18.63
C TYR A 33 5.08 -13.08 -17.33
N ILE A 34 4.60 -14.19 -16.79
CA ILE A 34 3.84 -14.26 -15.55
C ILE A 34 4.78 -14.72 -14.46
N ILE A 35 5.00 -13.92 -13.43
CA ILE A 35 5.83 -14.25 -12.28
C ILE A 35 4.93 -14.35 -11.05
N GLU A 36 4.82 -15.56 -10.50
CA GLU A 36 3.97 -15.85 -9.35
C GLU A 36 4.67 -16.86 -8.42
N LYS A 37 4.56 -16.63 -7.10
CA LYS A 37 5.17 -17.49 -6.07
C LYS A 37 4.17 -18.40 -5.37
N ASN A 38 2.88 -18.06 -5.38
CA ASN A 38 1.85 -18.83 -4.70
C ASN A 38 1.50 -20.11 -5.48
N PRO A 39 1.83 -21.31 -4.97
CA PRO A 39 1.61 -22.57 -5.70
C PRO A 39 0.13 -22.83 -6.02
N ASN A 40 -0.80 -22.29 -5.21
CA ASN A 40 -2.23 -22.41 -5.46
C ASN A 40 -2.67 -21.57 -6.65
N ALA A 41 -2.13 -20.35 -6.78
CA ALA A 41 -2.40 -19.46 -7.89
C ALA A 41 -1.79 -19.99 -9.20
N ILE A 42 -0.59 -20.56 -9.12
CA ILE A 42 0.10 -21.20 -10.25
C ILE A 42 -0.75 -22.29 -10.89
N ARG A 43 -1.46 -23.13 -10.11
CA ARG A 43 -2.38 -24.14 -10.68
C ARG A 43 -3.46 -23.52 -11.57
N THR A 44 -4.06 -22.41 -11.13
CA THR A 44 -5.05 -21.68 -11.93
C THR A 44 -4.41 -21.07 -13.17
N LEU A 45 -3.23 -20.47 -13.03
CA LEU A 45 -2.51 -19.85 -14.14
C LEU A 45 -2.07 -20.87 -15.19
N SER A 46 -1.59 -22.05 -14.81
CA SER A 46 -1.22 -23.13 -15.73
C SER A 46 -2.41 -23.53 -16.61
N ALA A 47 -3.57 -23.79 -16.00
CA ALA A 47 -4.78 -24.11 -16.76
C ALA A 47 -5.19 -22.96 -17.71
N MET A 48 -5.08 -21.70 -17.27
CA MET A 48 -5.36 -20.56 -18.16
C MET A 48 -4.36 -20.44 -19.32
N VAL A 49 -3.08 -20.72 -19.09
CA VAL A 49 -2.05 -20.71 -20.15
C VAL A 49 -2.32 -21.81 -21.17
N ASP A 50 -2.61 -23.03 -20.70
CA ASP A 50 -2.80 -24.20 -21.56
C ASP A 50 -4.14 -24.18 -22.31
N GLU A 51 -5.22 -23.69 -21.69
CA GLU A 51 -6.56 -23.74 -22.28
C GLU A 51 -6.96 -22.43 -22.96
N LEU A 52 -6.78 -21.29 -22.27
CA LEU A 52 -7.30 -20.00 -22.73
C LEU A 52 -6.29 -19.18 -23.53
N TRP A 53 -4.99 -19.32 -23.23
CA TRP A 53 -3.92 -18.52 -23.82
C TRP A 53 -2.96 -19.34 -24.68
N SER A 54 -3.32 -20.57 -25.06
CA SER A 54 -2.48 -21.50 -25.84
C SER A 54 -1.96 -20.96 -27.17
N THR A 55 -2.70 -20.01 -27.77
CA THR A 55 -2.33 -19.35 -29.04
C THR A 55 -1.60 -18.03 -28.84
N LYS A 56 -1.40 -17.59 -27.59
CA LYS A 56 -0.76 -16.32 -27.23
C LYS A 56 0.67 -16.58 -26.75
N ASP A 57 1.55 -15.58 -26.90
CA ASP A 57 2.95 -15.67 -26.43
C ASP A 57 3.01 -15.34 -24.92
N VAL A 58 2.63 -16.33 -24.10
CA VAL A 58 2.51 -16.21 -22.64
C VAL A 58 3.33 -17.30 -21.95
N HIS A 59 4.19 -16.93 -21.00
CA HIS A 59 5.06 -17.85 -20.27
C HIS A 59 4.88 -17.71 -18.77
N LEU A 60 4.66 -18.83 -18.08
CA LEU A 60 4.47 -18.87 -16.63
C LEU A 60 5.76 -19.29 -15.92
N PHE A 61 6.20 -18.48 -14.97
CA PHE A 61 7.34 -18.75 -14.09
C PHE A 61 6.87 -18.84 -12.63
N SER A 62 6.91 -20.06 -12.09
CA SER A 62 6.65 -20.36 -10.68
C SER A 62 7.86 -20.01 -9.82
N LYS A 63 8.12 -18.72 -9.59
CA LYS A 63 9.29 -18.22 -8.85
C LYS A 63 8.96 -16.95 -8.08
N ASP A 64 9.75 -16.68 -7.04
CA ASP A 64 9.78 -15.36 -6.42
C ASP A 64 10.43 -14.36 -7.39
N MET A 65 9.80 -13.20 -7.60
CA MET A 65 10.30 -12.16 -8.50
C MET A 65 11.70 -11.67 -8.11
N ARG A 66 12.07 -11.77 -6.83
CA ARG A 66 13.36 -11.31 -6.30
C ARG A 66 14.51 -12.27 -6.63
N GLU A 67 14.19 -13.51 -7.00
CA GLU A 67 15.16 -14.54 -7.39
C GLU A 67 15.08 -14.87 -8.90
N PHE A 68 14.11 -14.28 -9.61
CA PHE A 68 13.92 -14.52 -11.02
C PHE A 68 15.02 -13.84 -11.85
N SER A 69 15.56 -14.59 -12.81
CA SER A 69 16.43 -14.08 -13.87
C SER A 69 15.68 -14.26 -15.20
N PRO A 70 15.34 -13.16 -15.89
CA PRO A 70 14.47 -13.24 -17.04
C PRO A 70 15.27 -13.63 -18.30
N PRO A 71 14.66 -14.33 -19.27
CA PRO A 71 15.30 -14.62 -20.56
C PRO A 71 15.66 -13.34 -21.34
N GLU A 72 14.88 -12.29 -21.16
CA GLU A 72 15.06 -10.95 -21.72
C GLU A 72 14.45 -9.90 -20.79
N GLN A 73 14.95 -8.66 -20.80
CA GLN A 73 14.40 -7.60 -19.96
C GLN A 73 13.03 -7.12 -20.44
N ALA A 74 12.18 -6.70 -19.50
CA ALA A 74 10.86 -6.16 -19.78
C ALA A 74 10.90 -4.73 -20.30
N ASP A 75 10.01 -4.42 -21.24
CA ASP A 75 9.65 -3.04 -21.60
C ASP A 75 8.68 -2.45 -20.57
N ILE A 76 7.79 -3.28 -20.01
CA ILE A 76 6.75 -2.87 -19.05
C ILE A 76 6.72 -3.87 -17.90
N LEU A 77 6.93 -3.39 -16.67
CA LEU A 77 6.55 -4.11 -15.46
C LEU A 77 5.12 -3.74 -15.08
N VAL A 78 4.29 -4.74 -14.80
CA VAL A 78 2.91 -4.55 -14.30
C VAL A 78 2.79 -5.26 -12.96
N SER A 79 2.34 -4.56 -11.93
CA SER A 79 2.08 -5.14 -10.61
C SER A 79 0.84 -4.53 -9.96
N GLU A 80 0.32 -5.23 -8.97
CA GLU A 80 -0.68 -4.71 -8.04
C GLU A 80 -0.27 -5.26 -6.67
N LEU A 81 0.52 -4.46 -5.96
CA LEU A 81 1.10 -4.77 -4.64
C LEU A 81 0.75 -3.66 -3.65
N LEU A 82 -0.34 -2.92 -3.93
CA LEU A 82 -0.74 -1.75 -3.17
C LEU A 82 -1.68 -2.18 -2.05
N GLY A 83 -1.41 -1.71 -0.84
CA GLY A 83 -2.37 -1.82 0.24
C GLY A 83 -3.27 -0.60 0.35
N SER A 84 -4.13 -0.59 1.38
CA SER A 84 -5.02 0.52 1.74
C SER A 84 -4.31 1.85 2.09
N PHE A 85 -2.99 1.84 2.24
CA PHE A 85 -2.14 3.01 2.44
C PHE A 85 -1.11 3.17 1.32
N GLY A 86 -1.31 2.50 0.19
CA GLY A 86 -0.38 2.48 -0.94
C GLY A 86 0.82 1.57 -0.66
N ASP A 87 1.71 1.96 0.24
CA ASP A 87 2.99 1.28 0.47
C ASP A 87 2.97 0.22 1.60
N ASN A 88 1.82 0.02 2.28
CA ASN A 88 1.69 -0.88 3.43
C ASN A 88 1.64 -2.38 3.07
N GLU A 89 1.79 -2.74 1.79
CA GLU A 89 2.03 -4.11 1.31
C GLU A 89 3.41 -4.26 0.66
N LEU A 90 4.32 -3.33 0.95
CA LEU A 90 5.74 -3.35 0.52
C LEU A 90 5.95 -3.30 -0.99
N SER A 91 5.03 -2.66 -1.72
CA SER A 91 5.20 -2.35 -3.14
C SER A 91 6.58 -1.75 -3.46
N PRO A 92 7.11 -0.76 -2.69
CA PRO A 92 8.42 -0.19 -2.97
C PRO A 92 9.55 -1.23 -2.91
N GLU A 93 9.65 -1.99 -1.82
CA GLU A 93 10.69 -3.00 -1.64
C GLU A 93 10.64 -4.09 -2.74
N CYS A 94 9.43 -4.51 -3.12
CA CYS A 94 9.25 -5.51 -4.17
C CYS A 94 9.68 -4.98 -5.54
N LEU A 95 9.26 -3.76 -5.89
CA LEU A 95 9.53 -3.17 -7.20
C LEU A 95 10.97 -2.71 -7.36
N ASP A 96 11.61 -2.21 -6.30
CA ASP A 96 13.04 -1.88 -6.29
C ASP A 96 13.88 -3.13 -6.58
N CYS A 97 13.52 -4.27 -5.98
CA CYS A 97 14.18 -5.55 -6.28
C CYS A 97 13.92 -6.01 -7.72
N ALA A 98 12.69 -5.87 -8.20
CA ALA A 98 12.29 -6.29 -9.55
C ALA A 98 12.79 -5.35 -10.66
N GLN A 99 13.31 -4.17 -10.32
CA GLN A 99 13.79 -3.19 -11.30
C GLN A 99 14.90 -3.74 -12.21
N ARG A 100 15.73 -4.67 -11.74
CA ARG A 100 16.75 -5.35 -12.57
C ARG A 100 16.17 -6.10 -13.77
N LEU A 101 14.87 -6.45 -13.71
CA LEU A 101 14.14 -7.14 -14.77
C LEU A 101 13.71 -6.17 -15.88
N LEU A 102 13.76 -4.86 -15.65
CA LEU A 102 13.29 -3.81 -16.55
C LEU A 102 14.45 -3.28 -17.41
N LYS A 103 14.17 -2.95 -18.67
CA LYS A 103 15.10 -2.23 -19.54
C LYS A 103 15.37 -0.83 -18.99
N THR A 104 16.48 -0.21 -19.42
CA THR A 104 16.85 1.15 -18.99
C THR A 104 15.77 2.19 -19.29
N ASP A 105 15.10 2.07 -20.45
CA ASP A 105 14.00 2.93 -20.90
C ASP A 105 12.61 2.34 -20.60
N GLY A 106 12.55 1.21 -19.90
CA GLY A 106 11.31 0.55 -19.55
C GLY A 106 10.48 1.33 -18.52
N ILE A 107 9.20 0.98 -18.42
CA ILE A 107 8.23 1.64 -17.53
C ILE A 107 7.67 0.67 -16.50
N SER A 108 7.22 1.21 -15.36
CA SER A 108 6.47 0.47 -14.35
C SER A 108 5.03 0.95 -14.29
N ILE A 109 4.09 0.02 -14.14
CA ILE A 109 2.68 0.26 -13.87
C ILE A 109 2.35 -0.49 -12.56
N PRO A 110 2.03 0.22 -11.46
CA PRO A 110 1.93 1.67 -11.33
C PRO A 110 3.29 2.39 -11.37
N CYS A 111 3.30 3.62 -11.86
CA CYS A 111 4.50 4.46 -11.92
C CYS A 111 4.72 5.30 -10.66
N LYS A 112 3.67 5.60 -9.89
CA LYS A 112 3.76 6.40 -8.67
C LYS A 112 2.63 6.08 -7.71
N SER A 113 2.93 6.02 -6.42
CA SER A 113 1.93 5.95 -5.36
C SER A 113 2.18 7.03 -4.30
N ILE A 114 1.09 7.58 -3.75
CA ILE A 114 1.11 8.60 -2.71
C ILE A 114 0.12 8.20 -1.61
N SER A 115 0.57 8.06 -0.38
CA SER A 115 -0.29 7.90 0.79
C SER A 115 -0.84 9.24 1.27
N TYR A 116 -2.02 9.25 1.87
CA TYR A 116 -2.64 10.46 2.43
C TYR A 116 -3.14 10.17 3.83
N ILE A 117 -3.08 11.18 4.72
CA ILE A 117 -3.65 11.07 6.07
C ILE A 117 -4.62 12.21 6.40
N ASN A 118 -5.59 11.91 7.24
CA ASN A 118 -6.51 12.88 7.81
C ASN A 118 -6.79 12.59 9.30
N PRO A 119 -6.64 13.54 10.23
CA PRO A 119 -7.10 13.36 11.60
C PRO A 119 -8.63 13.17 11.64
N ILE A 120 -9.07 12.19 12.43
CA ILE A 120 -10.50 11.87 12.58
C ILE A 120 -10.92 11.75 14.04
N MET A 121 -12.19 12.03 14.27
CA MET A 121 -12.92 11.72 15.49
C MET A 121 -13.86 10.54 15.23
N SER A 122 -13.74 9.48 16.03
CA SER A 122 -14.69 8.37 16.03
C SER A 122 -14.64 7.59 17.35
N SER A 123 -15.58 7.87 18.24
CA SER A 123 -15.75 7.09 19.48
C SER A 123 -16.07 5.62 19.19
N LYS A 124 -16.74 5.32 18.07
CA LYS A 124 -17.04 3.95 17.65
C LYS A 124 -15.78 3.17 17.28
N LEU A 125 -14.91 3.73 16.44
CA LEU A 125 -13.65 3.07 16.06
C LEU A 125 -12.71 2.96 17.26
N TYR A 126 -12.62 4.02 18.08
CA TYR A 126 -11.86 4.00 19.33
C TYR A 126 -12.29 2.84 20.24
N ASN A 127 -13.59 2.71 20.50
CA ASN A 127 -14.11 1.60 21.32
C ASN A 127 -13.95 0.24 20.65
N ALA A 128 -14.03 0.16 19.32
CA ALA A 128 -13.77 -1.08 18.59
C ALA A 128 -12.32 -1.55 18.80
N VAL A 129 -11.32 -0.65 18.71
CA VAL A 129 -9.91 -0.96 18.98
C VAL A 129 -9.72 -1.46 20.42
N ARG A 130 -10.39 -0.83 21.41
CA ARG A 130 -10.37 -1.28 22.82
C ARG A 130 -10.95 -2.67 23.03
N GLN A 131 -11.83 -3.10 22.15
CA GLN A 131 -12.53 -4.38 22.24
C GLN A 131 -11.92 -5.45 21.34
N VAL A 132 -10.87 -5.14 20.56
CA VAL A 132 -10.19 -6.16 19.77
C VAL A 132 -9.66 -7.22 20.72
N ARG A 133 -10.16 -8.44 20.55
CA ARG A 133 -9.67 -9.62 21.26
C ARG A 133 -8.59 -10.23 20.40
N SER A 134 -7.36 -10.27 20.92
CA SER A 134 -6.33 -11.12 20.33
C SER A 134 -6.68 -12.57 20.65
N GLU A 135 -7.22 -13.30 19.67
CA GLU A 135 -7.18 -14.77 19.69
C GLU A 135 -5.75 -15.22 19.38
N SER A 136 -4.82 -14.92 20.27
CA SER A 136 -3.44 -15.40 20.14
C SER A 136 -3.38 -16.86 20.56
N PHE A 137 -3.22 -17.76 19.60
CA PHE A 137 -2.72 -19.13 19.83
C PHE A 137 -1.29 -19.16 20.40
N ALA A 138 -0.60 -18.03 20.44
CA ALA A 138 0.71 -17.84 21.07
C ALA A 138 0.54 -17.39 22.53
N ARG A 139 1.01 -18.21 23.47
CA ARG A 139 0.77 -18.07 24.93
C ARG A 139 1.46 -16.89 25.63
N ASP A 140 2.29 -16.09 24.97
CA ASP A 140 3.28 -15.26 25.70
C ASP A 140 3.20 -13.74 25.50
N LYS A 141 2.21 -13.20 24.79
CA LYS A 141 1.96 -11.75 24.80
C LYS A 141 0.54 -11.46 25.22
N GLN A 142 0.37 -10.99 26.46
CA GLN A 142 -0.90 -10.48 26.93
C GLN A 142 -1.22 -9.22 26.12
N ALA A 143 -2.07 -9.39 25.11
CA ALA A 143 -2.56 -8.35 24.24
C ALA A 143 -3.28 -7.29 25.09
N THR A 144 -2.66 -6.11 25.27
CA THR A 144 -3.28 -4.98 25.98
C THR A 144 -3.82 -3.99 24.97
N TYR A 145 -4.84 -3.21 25.34
CA TYR A 145 -5.35 -2.13 24.52
C TYR A 145 -4.24 -1.23 23.94
N LEU A 146 -3.22 -0.90 24.73
CA LEU A 146 -2.08 -0.10 24.30
C LEU A 146 -1.39 -0.69 23.05
N THR A 147 -1.21 -2.02 22.99
CA THR A 147 -0.61 -2.67 21.81
C THR A 147 -1.51 -2.61 20.57
N HIS A 148 -2.83 -2.60 20.75
CA HIS A 148 -3.81 -2.51 19.66
C HIS A 148 -3.85 -1.09 19.11
N ALA A 149 -3.82 -0.11 19.99
CA ALA A 149 -3.74 1.29 19.63
C ALA A 149 -2.41 1.70 18.94
N GLU A 150 -1.44 0.78 18.87
CA GLU A 150 -0.20 0.94 18.11
C GLU A 150 -0.19 0.15 16.78
N SER A 151 -1.35 -0.25 16.29
CA SER A 151 -1.50 -0.96 15.01
C SER A 151 -2.40 -0.19 14.05
N GLY A 152 -2.10 -0.30 12.74
CA GLY A 152 -2.99 0.19 11.69
C GLY A 152 -4.05 -0.85 11.34
N TYR A 153 -5.27 -0.40 11.05
CA TYR A 153 -6.42 -1.27 10.73
C TYR A 153 -7.05 -0.90 9.39
N VAL A 154 -7.35 -1.89 8.54
CA VAL A 154 -8.20 -1.68 7.37
C VAL A 154 -9.66 -1.68 7.81
N VAL A 155 -10.37 -0.56 7.60
CA VAL A 155 -11.76 -0.40 8.05
C VAL A 155 -12.57 0.53 7.16
N LEU A 156 -13.83 0.17 6.92
CA LEU A 156 -14.77 1.07 6.25
C LEU A 156 -15.23 2.18 7.20
N LEU A 157 -14.78 3.41 6.95
CA LEU A 157 -15.04 4.59 7.79
C LEU A 157 -16.48 5.11 7.59
N LYS A 158 -17.44 4.64 8.40
CA LYS A 158 -18.88 5.04 8.33
C LYS A 158 -19.37 5.99 9.42
N SER A 159 -18.73 6.00 10.60
CA SER A 159 -19.15 6.81 11.77
C SER A 159 -17.98 7.64 12.25
N ILE A 160 -17.53 8.54 11.38
CA ILE A 160 -16.35 9.39 11.62
C ILE A 160 -16.71 10.85 11.38
N TYR A 161 -15.99 11.73 12.06
CA TYR A 161 -15.89 13.14 11.72
C TYR A 161 -14.46 13.41 11.22
N ASN A 162 -14.35 13.93 10.00
CA ASN A 162 -13.07 14.35 9.42
C ASN A 162 -12.71 15.71 10.01
N ILE A 163 -11.62 15.78 10.78
CA ILE A 163 -11.23 17.03 11.45
C ILE A 163 -10.55 17.98 10.46
N GLY A 164 -9.86 17.45 9.47
CA GLY A 164 -9.29 18.22 8.36
C GLY A 164 -9.62 17.62 6.99
N VAL A 165 -8.88 18.11 5.99
CA VAL A 165 -8.85 17.54 4.64
C VAL A 165 -7.64 16.60 4.52
N PRO A 166 -7.75 15.44 3.86
CA PRO A 166 -6.62 14.56 3.63
C PRO A 166 -5.42 15.28 3.00
N GLN A 167 -4.24 15.12 3.60
CA GLN A 167 -2.98 15.69 3.10
C GLN A 167 -2.03 14.58 2.67
N SER A 168 -1.25 14.81 1.61
CA SER A 168 -0.29 13.84 1.10
C SER A 168 0.81 13.56 2.11
N LEU A 169 1.21 12.31 2.24
CA LEU A 169 2.18 11.83 3.21
C LEU A 169 3.45 11.33 2.51
N PHE A 170 3.51 10.06 2.11
CA PHE A 170 4.69 9.44 1.50
C PHE A 170 4.48 9.19 0.02
N GLU A 171 5.52 9.43 -0.77
CA GLU A 171 5.54 9.21 -2.22
C GLU A 171 6.62 8.18 -2.58
N PHE A 172 6.25 7.31 -3.53
CA PHE A 172 7.12 6.31 -4.16
C PHE A 172 6.94 6.34 -5.67
N VAL A 173 8.04 6.27 -6.41
CA VAL A 173 8.09 6.33 -7.87
C VAL A 173 8.79 5.07 -8.40
N HIS A 174 8.25 4.50 -9.47
CA HIS A 174 8.76 3.29 -10.12
C HIS A 174 8.91 3.52 -11.64
N PRO A 175 10.07 3.21 -12.25
CA PRO A 175 11.29 2.72 -11.62
C PRO A 175 11.96 3.78 -10.73
N ASN A 176 12.51 3.35 -9.59
CA ASN A 176 13.29 4.17 -8.69
C ASN A 176 14.73 4.25 -9.19
N ARG A 177 15.11 5.39 -9.78
CA ARG A 177 16.43 5.61 -10.39
C ARG A 177 17.41 6.32 -9.46
N ASP A 178 17.10 6.43 -8.18
CA ASP A 178 18.01 7.04 -7.22
C ASP A 178 19.27 6.18 -7.06
N PRO A 179 20.46 6.80 -6.90
CA PRO A 179 21.72 6.07 -6.76
C PRO A 179 21.78 5.24 -5.47
N ILE A 180 21.05 5.67 -4.44
CA ILE A 180 20.89 4.96 -3.18
C ILE A 180 19.40 4.86 -2.91
N ILE A 181 18.89 3.64 -2.93
CA ILE A 181 17.49 3.35 -2.63
C ILE A 181 17.31 3.31 -1.11
N ASP A 182 16.66 4.34 -0.58
CA ASP A 182 16.15 4.37 0.79
C ASP A 182 14.64 4.58 0.76
N ASN A 183 13.89 3.61 1.28
CA ASN A 183 12.44 3.66 1.38
C ASN A 183 11.96 4.16 2.76
N SER A 184 12.87 4.62 3.63
CA SER A 184 12.52 5.31 4.85
C SER A 184 11.90 6.68 4.53
N ARG A 185 10.91 7.10 5.32
CA ARG A 185 10.24 8.39 5.13
C ARG A 185 9.90 9.03 6.46
N TYR A 186 9.88 10.35 6.47
CA TYR A 186 9.42 11.15 7.61
C TYR A 186 8.73 12.40 7.08
N LYS A 187 7.56 12.73 7.66
CA LYS A 187 6.86 13.97 7.34
C LYS A 187 6.10 14.49 8.56
N ILE A 188 6.01 15.82 8.64
CA ILE A 188 5.15 16.54 9.58
C ILE A 188 4.00 17.13 8.79
N LEU A 189 2.76 16.90 9.24
CA LEU A 189 1.56 17.47 8.65
C LEU A 189 0.79 18.27 9.70
N ASN A 190 0.23 19.40 9.28
CA ASN A 190 -0.48 20.34 10.14
C ASN A 190 -1.92 20.48 9.67
N PHE A 191 -2.88 20.24 10.57
CA PHE A 191 -4.31 20.31 10.28
C PHE A 191 -4.96 21.38 11.16
N PRO A 192 -5.41 22.51 10.60
CA PRO A 192 -6.18 23.51 11.33
C PRO A 192 -7.50 22.93 11.81
N VAL A 193 -7.88 23.21 13.06
CA VAL A 193 -9.12 22.72 13.67
C VAL A 193 -10.22 23.79 13.54
N GLU A 194 -11.30 23.45 12.84
CA GLU A 194 -12.41 24.38 12.58
C GLU A 194 -13.53 24.33 13.64
N ALA A 195 -13.59 23.27 14.43
CA ALA A 195 -14.57 23.06 15.49
C ALA A 195 -13.98 22.22 16.63
N ASP A 196 -14.44 22.49 17.86
CA ASP A 196 -14.07 21.71 19.05
C ASP A 196 -14.47 20.24 18.86
N CYS A 197 -13.51 19.33 19.04
CA CYS A 197 -13.75 17.91 18.85
C CYS A 197 -12.74 17.04 19.63
N ILE A 198 -12.88 15.72 19.51
CA ILE A 198 -12.01 14.74 20.14
C ILE A 198 -11.25 13.98 19.05
N LEU A 199 -9.95 14.20 18.95
CA LEU A 199 -9.08 13.42 18.07
C LEU A 199 -8.91 12.00 18.64
N THR A 200 -9.31 11.00 17.87
CA THR A 200 -9.19 9.58 18.28
C THR A 200 -8.22 8.78 17.43
N GLY A 201 -7.90 9.26 16.22
CA GLY A 201 -6.96 8.61 15.33
C GLY A 201 -6.81 9.33 14.00
N ILE A 202 -6.20 8.63 13.05
CA ILE A 202 -5.84 9.13 11.74
C ILE A 202 -6.42 8.17 10.69
N ALA A 203 -7.19 8.68 9.74
CA ALA A 203 -7.57 7.93 8.55
C ALA A 203 -6.44 7.96 7.53
N GLY A 204 -6.19 6.83 6.89
CA GLY A 204 -5.19 6.67 5.83
C GLY A 204 -5.83 6.27 4.50
N TYR A 205 -5.32 6.85 3.42
CA TYR A 205 -5.77 6.61 2.05
C TYR A 205 -4.56 6.52 1.12
N PHE A 206 -4.79 6.22 -0.16
CA PHE A 206 -3.77 6.37 -1.20
C PHE A 206 -4.36 6.86 -2.53
N GLU A 207 -3.46 7.39 -3.35
CA GLU A 207 -3.63 7.59 -4.78
C GLU A 207 -2.47 6.89 -5.50
N SER A 208 -2.75 6.28 -6.65
CA SER A 208 -1.74 5.65 -7.49
C SER A 208 -1.92 6.06 -8.93
N THR A 209 -0.86 6.63 -9.52
CA THR A 209 -0.78 6.92 -10.94
C THR A 209 -0.31 5.65 -11.65
N LEU A 210 -1.19 5.07 -12.46
CA LEU A 210 -0.88 3.86 -13.21
C LEU A 210 0.09 4.18 -14.35
N TYR A 211 -0.33 5.07 -15.25
CA TYR A 211 0.47 5.58 -16.36
C TYR A 211 -0.12 6.89 -16.89
N SER A 212 0.71 7.92 -17.05
CA SER A 212 0.28 9.25 -17.52
C SER A 212 -0.87 9.82 -16.66
N ASP A 213 -2.04 10.09 -17.24
CA ASP A 213 -3.23 10.63 -16.59
C ASP A 213 -4.12 9.57 -15.92
N ILE A 214 -3.84 8.28 -16.14
CA ILE A 214 -4.62 7.18 -15.57
C ILE A 214 -4.23 6.98 -14.10
N LYS A 215 -5.21 7.13 -13.21
CA LYS A 215 -5.04 6.97 -11.76
C LYS A 215 -6.15 6.14 -11.11
N ILE A 216 -5.80 5.52 -10.00
CA ILE A 216 -6.76 4.95 -9.03
C ILE A 216 -6.58 5.64 -7.68
N SER A 217 -7.66 5.77 -6.92
CA SER A 217 -7.65 6.48 -5.66
C SER A 217 -8.74 5.97 -4.73
N ILE A 218 -8.41 5.87 -3.44
CA ILE A 218 -9.38 5.76 -2.34
C ILE A 218 -9.43 7.02 -1.46
N ASN A 219 -8.71 8.08 -1.84
CA ASN A 219 -8.85 9.39 -1.20
C ASN A 219 -10.30 9.89 -1.44
N PRO A 220 -11.05 10.28 -0.39
CA PRO A 220 -12.45 10.66 -0.51
C PRO A 220 -12.74 11.72 -1.58
N SER A 221 -11.82 12.68 -1.76
CA SER A 221 -11.97 13.78 -2.72
C SER A 221 -11.77 13.39 -4.19
N THR A 222 -11.06 12.29 -4.44
CA THR A 222 -10.66 11.82 -5.77
C THR A 222 -11.02 10.35 -5.99
N HIS A 223 -11.91 9.80 -5.17
CA HIS A 223 -12.19 8.38 -5.11
C HIS A 223 -12.62 7.85 -6.47
N THR A 224 -11.97 6.76 -6.92
CA THR A 224 -12.30 6.14 -8.19
C THR A 224 -13.69 5.53 -8.13
N HIS A 225 -14.57 5.93 -9.04
CA HIS A 225 -15.96 5.46 -9.04
C HIS A 225 -16.01 3.93 -9.22
N GLY A 226 -16.75 3.24 -8.34
CA GLY A 226 -16.92 1.79 -8.39
C GLY A 226 -15.74 0.98 -7.85
N LEU A 227 -14.68 1.62 -7.35
CA LEU A 227 -13.54 0.90 -6.76
C LEU A 227 -13.91 0.39 -5.36
N VAL A 228 -13.87 -0.94 -5.18
CA VAL A 228 -14.24 -1.61 -3.92
C VAL A 228 -13.11 -2.45 -3.31
N SER A 229 -11.94 -2.45 -3.94
CA SER A 229 -10.83 -3.34 -3.56
C SER A 229 -10.15 -2.96 -2.24
N TRP A 230 -10.20 -1.69 -1.83
CA TRP A 230 -9.55 -1.22 -0.61
C TRP A 230 -10.51 -0.38 0.23
N PHE A 231 -10.64 -0.75 1.51
CA PHE A 231 -11.13 0.19 2.52
C PHE A 231 -9.97 1.04 3.06
N PRO A 232 -10.25 2.24 3.61
CA PRO A 232 -9.22 3.07 4.24
C PRO A 232 -8.49 2.39 5.41
N MET A 233 -7.31 2.92 5.74
CA MET A 233 -6.61 2.60 6.98
C MET A 233 -7.10 3.48 8.14
N TYR A 234 -6.96 2.97 9.36
CA TYR A 234 -7.15 3.69 10.61
C TYR A 234 -5.96 3.48 11.54
N PHE A 235 -5.29 4.57 11.93
CA PHE A 235 -4.20 4.59 12.89
C PHE A 235 -4.70 5.28 14.17
N PRO A 236 -5.02 4.52 15.24
CA PRO A 236 -5.54 5.06 16.48
C PRO A 236 -4.50 5.85 17.28
N PHE A 237 -4.98 6.75 18.14
CA PHE A 237 -4.21 7.23 19.29
C PHE A 237 -4.59 6.43 20.53
N THR A 238 -3.65 6.17 21.43
CA THR A 238 -3.92 5.42 22.67
C THR A 238 -4.93 6.12 23.57
N GLU A 239 -4.93 7.44 23.60
CA GLU A 239 -5.87 8.23 24.39
C GLU A 239 -6.62 9.19 23.45
N PRO A 240 -7.93 9.44 23.67
CA PRO A 240 -8.64 10.49 22.98
C PRO A 240 -8.10 11.85 23.40
N LEU A 241 -7.92 12.76 22.45
CA LEU A 241 -7.29 14.06 22.68
C LEU A 241 -8.28 15.16 22.35
N GLU A 242 -8.59 16.00 23.34
CA GLU A 242 -9.39 17.20 23.10
C GLU A 242 -8.62 18.19 22.23
N VAL A 243 -9.28 18.68 21.18
CA VAL A 243 -8.74 19.69 20.29
C VAL A 243 -9.78 20.80 20.12
N ILE A 244 -9.33 22.04 20.26
CA ILE A 244 -10.19 23.22 20.31
C ILE A 244 -10.08 23.96 18.98
N LYS A 245 -11.18 24.56 18.54
CA LYS A 245 -11.23 25.44 17.37
C LYS A 245 -10.10 26.47 17.40
N GLY A 246 -9.44 26.64 16.26
CA GLY A 246 -8.31 27.55 16.09
C GLY A 246 -6.94 26.94 16.45
N GLN A 247 -6.90 25.76 17.07
CA GLN A 247 -5.65 25.01 17.26
C GLN A 247 -5.19 24.35 15.96
N ILE A 248 -3.95 23.86 15.98
CA ILE A 248 -3.35 23.09 14.90
C ILE A 248 -2.97 21.72 15.43
N ILE A 249 -3.51 20.67 14.81
CA ILE A 249 -3.09 19.29 14.98
C ILE A 249 -1.79 19.10 14.20
N LYS A 250 -0.69 18.83 14.89
CA LYS A 250 0.62 18.56 14.28
C LYS A 250 0.97 17.09 14.42
N ILE A 251 0.87 16.35 13.33
CA ILE A 251 1.16 14.93 13.27
C ILE A 251 2.53 14.72 12.66
N HIS A 252 3.35 13.93 13.35
CA HIS A 252 4.58 13.39 12.81
C HIS A 252 4.32 11.94 12.42
N PHE A 253 4.78 11.55 11.23
CA PHE A 253 4.62 10.19 10.72
C PHE A 253 5.93 9.72 10.11
N TRP A 254 6.31 8.48 10.42
CA TRP A 254 7.49 7.83 9.91
C TRP A 254 7.11 6.53 9.21
N ARG A 255 7.84 6.24 8.13
CA ARG A 255 7.98 4.90 7.58
C ARG A 255 9.41 4.46 7.87
N CYS A 256 9.54 3.46 8.72
CA CYS A 256 10.80 2.95 9.19
C CYS A 256 11.13 1.64 8.47
N VAL A 257 12.40 1.48 8.10
CA VAL A 257 12.89 0.32 7.33
C VAL A 257 14.06 -0.31 8.07
N SER A 258 14.07 -1.64 8.09
CA SER A 258 15.20 -2.46 8.52
C SER A 258 15.45 -3.57 7.50
N LYS A 259 16.52 -4.34 7.67
CA LYS A 259 16.83 -5.48 6.77
C LYS A 259 15.73 -6.56 6.71
N LYS A 260 14.87 -6.66 7.72
CA LYS A 260 13.87 -7.75 7.83
C LYS A 260 12.42 -7.26 7.86
N LYS A 261 12.21 -5.97 8.14
CA LYS A 261 10.90 -5.43 8.51
C LYS A 261 10.76 -3.99 8.07
N VAL A 262 9.54 -3.61 7.71
CA VAL A 262 9.08 -2.23 7.57
C VAL A 262 7.94 -2.00 8.56
N TRP A 263 7.85 -0.79 9.12
CA TRP A 263 6.75 -0.40 10.00
C TRP A 263 6.50 1.10 9.93
N TYR A 264 5.37 1.53 10.51
CA TYR A 264 5.05 2.94 10.67
C TYR A 264 5.13 3.35 12.14
N GLU A 265 5.53 4.58 12.37
CA GLU A 265 5.44 5.24 13.67
C GLU A 265 4.70 6.56 13.50
N TRP A 266 3.95 6.98 14.52
CA TRP A 266 3.26 8.26 14.51
C TRP A 266 3.16 8.87 15.91
N CYS A 267 3.12 10.20 15.96
CA CYS A 267 2.80 10.92 17.18
C CYS A 267 2.15 12.28 16.87
N LEU A 268 1.47 12.81 17.88
CA LEU A 268 1.01 14.19 17.92
C LEU A 268 2.00 15.04 18.72
N THR A 269 2.30 16.25 18.27
CA THR A 269 3.15 17.22 19.01
C THR A 269 2.46 18.57 19.25
N SER A 270 1.24 18.75 18.75
CA SER A 270 0.37 19.91 19.00
C SER A 270 -1.09 19.50 18.75
N PRO A 271 -2.06 19.95 19.55
CA PRO A 271 -1.92 20.87 20.70
C PRO A 271 -1.34 20.24 21.97
N SER A 272 -1.32 18.90 22.04
CA SER A 272 -0.68 18.13 23.11
C SER A 272 0.25 17.09 22.51
N THR A 273 1.21 16.62 23.30
CA THR A 273 2.20 15.65 22.86
C THR A 273 1.81 14.25 23.29
N THR A 274 1.76 13.31 22.35
CA THR A 274 1.63 11.88 22.65
C THR A 274 3.01 11.22 22.69
N HIS A 275 3.08 9.99 23.19
CA HIS A 275 4.23 9.14 22.90
C HIS A 275 4.26 8.76 21.39
N ILE A 276 5.39 8.22 20.96
CA ILE A 276 5.55 7.63 19.62
C ILE A 276 4.87 6.27 19.62
N HIS A 277 3.82 6.15 18.81
CA HIS A 277 3.08 4.92 18.64
C HIS A 277 3.90 3.95 17.79
N ASN A 278 3.90 2.68 18.18
CA ASN A 278 4.58 1.58 17.48
C ASN A 278 6.09 1.77 17.36
N LEU A 279 6.71 2.41 18.36
CA LEU A 279 8.15 2.64 18.40
C LEU A 279 8.94 1.34 18.15
N GLY A 280 9.83 1.35 17.15
CA GLY A 280 10.63 0.21 16.74
C GLY A 280 9.83 -0.97 16.16
N GLY A 281 8.58 -0.73 15.72
CA GLY A 281 7.72 -1.76 15.14
C GLY A 281 7.26 -2.82 16.15
N ARG A 282 7.21 -2.45 17.44
CA ARG A 282 6.98 -3.38 18.55
C ARG A 282 5.60 -4.05 18.52
N SER A 283 4.62 -3.37 17.94
CA SER A 283 3.21 -3.78 17.92
C SER A 283 2.79 -4.23 16.52
N CYS A 284 3.15 -3.47 15.48
CA CYS A 284 2.81 -3.76 14.09
C CYS A 284 4.04 -3.60 13.19
N HIS A 285 4.41 -4.65 12.45
CA HIS A 285 5.48 -4.62 11.46
C HIS A 285 5.16 -5.58 10.32
N ILE A 286 5.67 -5.26 9.15
CA ILE A 286 5.49 -6.02 7.92
C ILE A 286 6.84 -6.66 7.58
N TYR A 287 6.89 -7.98 7.47
CA TYR A 287 8.12 -8.69 7.16
C TYR A 287 8.45 -8.55 5.67
N CYS A 288 9.70 -8.21 5.38
CA CYS A 288 10.27 -8.33 4.04
C CYS A 288 10.57 -9.83 3.82
N THR A 289 9.56 -10.63 3.51
CA THR A 289 9.72 -12.06 3.19
C THR A 289 10.23 -12.22 1.79
#